data_AF-A0A965IWL6-F1
#
_entry.id   AF-A0A965IWL6-F1
#
_cell.length_a   1.000
_cell.length_b   1.000
_cell.length_c   1.000
_cell.angle_alpha   90.00
_cell.angle_beta   90.00
_cell.angle_gamma   90.00
#
_symmetry.space_group_name_H-M   'P 1'
#
loop_
_entity.id
_entity.type
_entity.pdbx_description
1 polymer ?
#
loop_
_entity_poly.entity_id
_entity_poly.type
_entity_poly.pdbx_seq_one_letter_code
_entity_poly.pdbx_strand_id
1 'polypeptide(L)'
;MARSPETAPDGLVHVVVCGGTPAEWADLGVAGWNRRFADIARGVAHVGARWVTVFPHHGEGDDAAAQAELASQYDQVDKVEQIEAHGVRRYVWRRDDGINVVVDPNPGGHERFARVVDSLSSSGEQIDEMVLSAALLAPVRDEPDLALILGPPDQMPTSLVWELAYSELVFLDIKWADLQSLHLEMAIDDFNRRHRRFGGLDS
;
A
#
# COMPACT_ATOMS: atom_id res chain seq x y z
N MET A 1 13.60 9.11 8.02
CA MET A 1 13.81 10.55 7.75
C MET A 1 12.84 10.94 6.65
N ALA A 2 11.77 11.66 7.00
CA ALA A 2 10.82 12.18 6.02
C ALA A 2 11.57 12.88 4.88
N ARG A 3 11.15 12.66 3.63
CA ARG A 3 11.80 13.28 2.47
C ARG A 3 11.90 14.79 2.70
N SER A 4 13.09 15.34 2.52
CA SER A 4 13.24 16.80 2.51
C SER A 4 12.48 17.37 1.31
N PRO A 5 11.73 18.47 1.48
CA PRO A 5 10.95 19.08 0.40
C PRO A 5 11.82 19.51 -0.79
N GLU A 6 13.14 19.70 -0.60
CA GLU A 6 14.09 20.08 -1.67
C GLU A 6 14.49 18.93 -2.61
N THR A 7 14.18 17.66 -2.31
CA THR A 7 14.58 16.50 -3.13
C THR A 7 13.42 15.61 -3.58
N ALA A 8 12.18 15.97 -3.24
CA ALA A 8 11.01 15.26 -3.75
C ALA A 8 10.88 15.54 -5.25
N PRO A 9 10.78 14.51 -6.11
CA PRO A 9 10.45 14.72 -7.52
C PRO A 9 9.12 15.47 -7.64
N ASP A 10 8.91 16.22 -8.72
CA ASP A 10 7.63 16.86 -9.06
C ASP A 10 6.55 15.77 -9.29
N GLY A 11 6.00 15.20 -8.21
CA GLY A 11 4.98 14.16 -8.30
C GLY A 11 4.94 13.20 -7.10
N LEU A 12 3.84 12.46 -6.99
CA LEU A 12 3.69 11.36 -6.05
C LEU A 12 4.67 10.24 -6.45
N VAL A 13 5.34 9.61 -5.49
CA VAL A 13 6.21 8.45 -5.79
C VAL A 13 5.55 7.16 -5.34
N HIS A 14 4.94 7.17 -4.15
CA HIS A 14 4.31 6.01 -3.55
C HIS A 14 2.91 6.38 -3.03
N VAL A 15 1.89 5.69 -3.54
CA VAL A 15 0.50 5.83 -3.10
C VAL A 15 0.08 4.56 -2.37
N VAL A 16 -0.61 4.69 -1.26
CA VAL A 16 -1.26 3.58 -0.56
C VAL A 16 -2.76 3.63 -0.83
N VAL A 17 -3.35 2.47 -1.15
CA VAL A 17 -4.79 2.29 -1.23
C VAL A 17 -5.20 1.25 -0.20
N CYS A 18 -6.12 1.61 0.69
CA CYS A 18 -6.58 0.74 1.75
C CYS A 18 -8.08 0.53 1.66
N GLY A 19 -8.54 -0.72 1.50
CA GLY A 19 -9.97 -0.98 1.28
C GLY A 19 -10.35 -2.45 1.28
N GLY A 20 -11.56 -2.73 1.74
CA GLY A 20 -12.15 -4.08 1.75
C GLY A 20 -11.49 -5.00 2.77
N THR A 21 -11.70 -6.30 2.59
CA THR A 21 -11.22 -7.39 3.45
C THR A 21 -10.58 -8.49 2.62
N PRO A 22 -9.74 -9.37 3.21
CA PRO A 22 -9.20 -10.53 2.50
C PRO A 22 -10.30 -11.41 1.86
N ALA A 23 -11.47 -11.53 2.47
CA ALA A 23 -12.60 -12.27 1.90
C ALA A 23 -13.15 -11.59 0.64
N GLU A 24 -13.44 -10.29 0.68
CA GLU A 24 -13.88 -9.53 -0.50
C GLU A 24 -12.84 -9.51 -1.62
N TRP A 25 -11.55 -9.58 -1.25
CA TRP A 25 -10.45 -9.70 -2.17
C TRP A 25 -10.41 -11.07 -2.86
N ALA A 26 -10.76 -12.14 -2.15
CA ALA A 26 -10.86 -13.48 -2.70
C ALA A 26 -12.03 -13.60 -3.69
N ASP A 27 -13.14 -12.90 -3.43
CA ASP A 27 -14.30 -12.88 -4.33
C ASP A 27 -14.01 -12.26 -5.71
N LEU A 28 -12.91 -11.50 -5.87
CA LEU A 28 -12.55 -10.89 -7.16
C LEU A 28 -12.17 -11.93 -8.22
N GLY A 29 -11.52 -13.01 -7.83
CA GLY A 29 -10.90 -13.95 -8.77
C GLY A 29 -9.79 -13.32 -9.62
N VAL A 30 -9.14 -14.15 -10.44
CA VAL A 30 -8.04 -13.73 -11.34
C VAL A 30 -8.47 -12.59 -12.29
N ALA A 31 -9.69 -12.65 -12.84
CA ALA A 31 -10.20 -11.64 -13.74
C ALA A 31 -10.51 -10.31 -13.04
N GLY A 32 -10.97 -10.36 -11.77
CA GLY A 32 -11.20 -9.17 -10.96
C GLY A 32 -9.89 -8.48 -10.61
N TRP A 33 -8.87 -9.25 -10.19
CA TRP A 33 -7.54 -8.72 -9.90
C TRP A 33 -6.86 -8.06 -11.11
N ASN A 34 -6.92 -8.68 -12.29
CA ASN A 34 -6.44 -8.06 -13.54
C ASN A 34 -7.09 -6.69 -13.78
N ARG A 35 -8.40 -6.58 -13.58
CA ARG A 35 -9.14 -5.34 -13.76
C ARG A 35 -8.76 -4.30 -12.70
N ARG A 36 -8.66 -4.73 -11.44
CA ARG A 36 -8.29 -3.89 -10.30
C ARG A 36 -6.89 -3.28 -10.48
N PHE A 37 -5.91 -4.08 -10.90
CA PHE A 37 -4.57 -3.59 -11.21
C PHE A 37 -4.56 -2.59 -12.37
N ALA A 38 -5.34 -2.84 -13.42
CA ALA A 38 -5.45 -1.91 -14.54
C ALA A 38 -6.09 -0.58 -14.13
N ASP A 39 -7.14 -0.60 -13.29
CA ASP A 39 -7.80 0.61 -12.79
C ASP A 39 -6.89 1.42 -11.87
N ILE A 40 -6.16 0.75 -10.98
CA ILE A 40 -5.18 1.39 -10.09
C ILE A 40 -4.07 2.06 -10.90
N ALA A 41 -3.45 1.34 -11.83
CA ALA A 41 -2.39 1.89 -12.65
C ALA A 41 -2.85 3.07 -13.49
N ARG A 42 -4.09 3.02 -14.03
CA ARG A 42 -4.66 4.14 -14.77
C ARG A 42 -4.88 5.37 -13.89
N GLY A 43 -5.41 5.19 -12.69
CA GLY A 43 -5.70 6.29 -11.76
C GLY A 43 -4.45 7.08 -11.34
N VAL A 44 -3.27 6.45 -11.34
CA VAL A 44 -2.02 7.10 -10.95
C VAL A 44 -1.09 7.47 -12.12
N ALA A 45 -1.44 7.08 -13.35
CA ALA A 45 -0.54 7.21 -14.50
C ALA A 45 -0.12 8.65 -14.82
N HIS A 46 -0.96 9.63 -14.51
CA HIS A 46 -0.75 11.03 -14.86
C HIS A 46 0.03 11.83 -13.79
N VAL A 47 0.32 11.24 -12.63
CA VAL A 47 0.96 11.92 -11.48
C VAL A 47 2.36 11.44 -11.15
N GLY A 48 2.92 10.56 -11.98
CA GLY A 48 4.30 10.07 -11.83
C GLY A 48 4.52 9.01 -10.75
N ALA A 49 3.44 8.52 -10.12
CA ALA A 49 3.55 7.48 -9.09
C ALA A 49 4.13 6.19 -9.69
N ARG A 50 5.21 5.71 -9.07
CA ARG A 50 5.91 4.48 -9.49
C ARG A 50 5.44 3.26 -8.72
N TRP A 51 4.91 3.49 -7.52
CA TRP A 51 4.47 2.45 -6.62
C TRP A 51 3.06 2.76 -6.11
N VAL A 52 2.19 1.75 -6.18
CA VAL A 52 0.95 1.73 -5.42
C VAL A 52 0.95 0.51 -4.53
N THR A 53 0.81 0.67 -3.22
CA THR A 53 0.66 -0.47 -2.30
C THR A 53 -0.79 -0.58 -1.84
N VAL A 54 -1.36 -1.77 -1.96
CA VAL A 54 -2.75 -2.04 -1.59
C VAL A 54 -2.79 -2.90 -0.34
N PHE A 55 -3.60 -2.47 0.63
CA PHE A 55 -3.84 -3.17 1.90
C PHE A 55 -5.34 -3.39 2.12
N PRO A 56 -5.76 -4.49 2.75
CA PRO A 56 -7.14 -4.61 3.20
C PRO A 56 -7.39 -3.60 4.33
N HIS A 57 -8.61 -3.09 4.46
CA HIS A 57 -8.95 -2.14 5.53
C HIS A 57 -8.99 -2.81 6.91
N HIS A 58 -9.55 -4.03 6.96
CA HIS A 58 -9.69 -4.84 8.15
C HIS A 58 -9.88 -6.31 7.76
N GLY A 59 -10.02 -7.19 8.75
CA GLY A 59 -10.29 -8.61 8.55
C GLY A 59 -9.48 -9.48 9.49
N GLU A 60 -9.74 -10.78 9.44
CA GLU A 60 -8.96 -11.78 10.18
C GLU A 60 -7.72 -12.16 9.37
N GLY A 61 -6.54 -11.99 9.97
CA GLY A 61 -5.26 -12.27 9.34
C GLY A 61 -4.81 -13.73 9.40
N ASP A 62 -5.49 -14.58 10.16
CA ASP A 62 -5.03 -15.95 10.45
C ASP A 62 -5.80 -17.04 9.68
N ASP A 63 -6.70 -16.68 8.76
CA ASP A 63 -7.37 -17.65 7.90
C ASP A 63 -6.42 -18.12 6.79
N ALA A 64 -5.70 -19.20 7.09
CA ALA A 64 -4.76 -19.82 6.17
C ALA A 64 -5.41 -20.31 4.86
N ALA A 65 -6.70 -20.69 4.88
CA ALA A 65 -7.41 -21.14 3.69
C ALA A 65 -7.72 -19.96 2.76
N ALA A 66 -8.25 -18.87 3.31
CA ALA A 66 -8.50 -17.63 2.55
C ALA A 66 -7.19 -17.04 1.99
N GLN A 67 -6.11 -17.07 2.76
CA GLN A 67 -4.79 -16.64 2.30
C GLN A 67 -4.24 -17.51 1.17
N ALA A 68 -4.40 -18.84 1.26
CA ALA A 68 -3.96 -19.76 0.22
C ALA A 68 -4.77 -19.59 -1.08
N GLU A 69 -6.07 -19.32 -0.95
CA GLU A 69 -6.94 -19.02 -2.09
C GLU A 69 -6.51 -17.71 -2.79
N LEU A 70 -6.31 -16.63 -2.02
CA LEU A 70 -5.78 -15.37 -2.55
C LEU A 70 -4.42 -15.54 -3.24
N ALA A 71 -3.49 -16.26 -2.60
CA ALA A 71 -2.18 -16.56 -3.16
C ALA A 71 -2.31 -17.25 -4.53
N SER A 72 -3.17 -18.27 -4.62
CA SER A 72 -3.43 -18.99 -5.86
C SER A 72 -4.00 -18.09 -6.96
N GLN A 73 -4.79 -17.08 -6.63
CA GLN A 73 -5.28 -16.12 -7.62
C GLN A 73 -4.15 -15.23 -8.13
N TYR A 74 -3.32 -14.69 -7.24
CA TYR A 74 -2.19 -13.83 -7.63
C TYR A 74 -1.20 -14.55 -8.54
N ASP A 75 -0.87 -15.81 -8.24
CA ASP A 75 0.03 -16.64 -9.06
C ASP A 75 -0.47 -16.87 -10.50
N GLN A 76 -1.78 -16.70 -10.72
CA GLN A 76 -2.41 -16.85 -12.03
C GLN A 76 -2.58 -15.52 -12.78
N VAL A 77 -2.31 -14.38 -12.13
CA VAL A 77 -2.35 -13.07 -12.79
C VAL A 77 -1.01 -12.83 -13.49
N ASP A 78 -1.07 -12.44 -14.76
CA ASP A 78 0.14 -12.15 -15.55
C ASP A 78 0.98 -11.02 -14.93
N LYS A 79 2.31 -11.17 -14.96
CA LYS A 79 3.30 -10.23 -14.40
C LYS A 79 3.23 -10.00 -12.89
N VAL A 80 2.57 -10.87 -12.14
CA VAL A 80 2.64 -10.86 -10.66
C VAL A 80 3.80 -11.74 -10.20
N GLU A 81 4.63 -11.18 -9.32
CA GLU A 81 5.72 -11.88 -8.64
C GLU A 81 5.48 -11.89 -7.14
N GLN A 82 5.65 -13.05 -6.50
CA GLN A 82 5.69 -13.12 -5.05
C GLN A 82 7.04 -12.60 -4.53
N ILE A 83 7.01 -11.76 -3.51
CA ILE A 83 8.19 -11.32 -2.77
C ILE A 83 7.97 -11.64 -1.29
N GLU A 84 8.99 -12.22 -0.65
CA GLU A 84 9.00 -12.46 0.79
C GLU A 84 10.22 -11.79 1.40
N ALA A 85 9.98 -10.88 2.36
CA ALA A 85 11.03 -10.15 3.06
C ALA A 85 10.65 -10.01 4.53
N HIS A 86 11.58 -10.31 5.43
CA HIS A 86 11.38 -10.19 6.89
C HIS A 86 10.12 -10.91 7.42
N GLY A 87 9.80 -12.07 6.83
CA GLY A 87 8.61 -12.85 7.19
C GLY A 87 7.28 -12.27 6.68
N VAL A 88 7.33 -11.21 5.86
CA VAL A 88 6.16 -10.60 5.22
C VAL A 88 6.13 -11.00 3.75
N ARG A 89 5.02 -11.60 3.33
CA ARG A 89 4.77 -11.97 1.94
C ARG A 89 3.92 -10.90 1.26
N ARG A 90 4.35 -10.48 0.08
CA ARG A 90 3.65 -9.54 -0.78
C ARG A 90 3.67 -10.02 -2.23
N TYR A 91 2.78 -9.47 -3.03
CA TYR A 91 2.69 -9.76 -4.46
C TYR A 91 2.88 -8.48 -5.24
N VAL A 92 3.70 -8.51 -6.28
CA VAL A 92 4.08 -7.32 -7.04
C VAL A 92 3.70 -7.52 -8.48
N TRP A 93 2.72 -6.74 -8.94
CA TRP A 93 2.40 -6.63 -10.34
C TRP A 93 3.28 -5.57 -11.00
N ARG A 94 4.14 -6.00 -11.94
CA ARG A 94 5.10 -5.12 -12.61
C ARG A 94 4.65 -4.78 -14.03
N ARG A 95 4.75 -3.50 -14.40
CA ARG A 95 4.46 -3.04 -15.76
C ARG A 95 5.70 -2.48 -16.45
N ASP A 96 5.68 -2.55 -17.78
CA ASP A 96 6.76 -2.05 -18.63
C ASP A 96 6.82 -0.52 -18.67
N ASP A 97 5.72 0.16 -18.29
CA ASP A 97 5.65 1.62 -18.16
C ASP A 97 6.15 2.15 -16.80
N GLY A 98 6.62 1.26 -15.93
CA GLY A 98 7.26 1.62 -14.67
C GLY A 98 6.32 1.83 -13.47
N ILE A 99 5.01 1.68 -13.65
CA ILE A 99 4.03 1.69 -12.56
C ILE A 99 3.91 0.27 -12.00
N ASN A 100 4.15 0.12 -10.71
CA ASN A 100 4.10 -1.18 -10.02
C ASN A 100 3.02 -1.15 -8.96
N VAL A 101 2.27 -2.25 -8.83
CA VAL A 101 1.28 -2.42 -7.76
C VAL A 101 1.75 -3.51 -6.81
N VAL A 102 1.91 -3.17 -5.55
CA VAL A 102 2.22 -4.11 -4.46
C VAL A 102 0.92 -4.45 -3.75
N VAL A 103 0.71 -5.73 -3.46
CA VAL A 103 -0.41 -6.20 -2.65
C VAL A 103 0.15 -6.82 -1.38
N ASP A 104 -0.23 -6.23 -0.25
CA ASP A 104 -0.03 -6.80 1.08
C ASP A 104 -1.39 -7.31 1.57
N PRO A 105 -1.63 -8.63 1.54
CA PRO A 105 -2.94 -9.18 1.90
C PRO A 105 -3.17 -9.24 3.42
N ASN A 106 -2.22 -8.82 4.25
CA ASN A 106 -2.33 -8.95 5.70
C ASN A 106 -3.14 -7.77 6.32
N PRO A 107 -4.29 -8.03 6.97
CA PRO A 107 -5.07 -7.00 7.66
C PRO A 107 -4.50 -6.55 9.01
N GLY A 108 -3.48 -7.22 9.55
CA GLY A 108 -2.87 -6.94 10.85
C GLY A 108 -1.57 -6.15 10.77
N GLY A 109 -1.65 -4.81 10.75
CA GLY A 109 -0.47 -3.94 10.69
C GLY A 109 0.45 -4.04 11.90
N HIS A 110 -0.11 -4.17 13.11
CA HIS A 110 0.68 -4.38 14.33
C HIS A 110 1.40 -5.73 14.34
N GLU A 111 0.75 -6.78 13.84
CA GLU A 111 1.36 -8.11 13.73
C GLU A 111 2.51 -8.09 12.72
N ARG A 112 2.28 -7.48 11.56
CA ARG A 112 3.31 -7.25 10.55
C ARG A 112 4.51 -6.50 11.13
N PHE A 113 4.27 -5.45 11.91
CA PHE A 113 5.32 -4.70 12.59
C PHE A 113 6.13 -5.58 13.54
N ALA A 114 5.47 -6.32 14.44
CA ALA A 114 6.14 -7.20 15.39
C ALA A 114 6.99 -8.28 14.68
N ARG A 115 6.45 -8.87 13.60
CA ARG A 115 7.14 -9.89 12.80
C ARG A 115 8.40 -9.35 12.14
N VAL A 116 8.33 -8.15 11.56
CA VAL A 116 9.50 -7.50 10.95
C VAL A 116 10.57 -7.19 12.00
N VAL A 117 10.17 -6.66 13.16
CA VAL A 117 11.11 -6.38 14.26
C VAL A 117 11.79 -7.65 14.77
N ASP A 118 11.04 -8.74 14.95
CA ASP A 118 11.59 -10.04 15.37
C ASP A 118 12.59 -10.60 14.34
N SER A 119 12.23 -10.53 13.05
CA SER A 119 13.10 -10.94 11.95
C SER A 119 14.39 -10.13 11.90
N LEU A 120 14.30 -8.81 12.04
CA LEU A 120 15.47 -7.92 12.05
C LEU A 120 16.34 -8.15 13.29
N SER A 121 15.74 -8.33 14.46
CA SER A 121 16.47 -8.56 15.71
C SER A 121 17.31 -9.83 15.67
N SER A 122 16.80 -10.85 14.96
CA SER A 122 17.49 -12.13 14.74
C SER A 122 18.68 -12.04 13.78
N SER A 123 18.78 -10.97 12.97
CA SER A 123 19.89 -10.76 12.02
C SER A 123 21.19 -10.27 12.68
N GLY A 124 21.10 -9.71 13.90
CA GLY A 124 22.22 -9.07 14.59
C GLY A 124 22.61 -7.68 14.06
N GLU A 125 21.87 -7.15 13.07
CA GLU A 125 22.03 -5.78 12.60
C GLU A 125 21.49 -4.76 13.61
N GLN A 126 22.12 -3.58 13.66
CA GLN A 126 21.57 -2.48 14.44
C GLN A 126 20.30 -1.97 13.75
N ILE A 127 19.18 -2.03 14.46
CA ILE A 127 17.90 -1.54 13.97
C ILE A 127 17.84 -0.03 14.20
N ASP A 128 17.73 0.72 13.11
CA ASP A 128 17.37 2.14 13.12
C ASP A 128 16.10 2.39 12.28
N GLU A 129 15.66 3.65 12.21
CA GLU A 129 14.46 4.03 11.45
C GLU A 129 14.56 3.68 9.96
N MET A 130 15.74 3.79 9.35
CA MET A 130 15.95 3.52 7.93
C MET A 130 15.85 2.02 7.64
N VAL A 131 16.51 1.19 8.45
CA VAL A 131 16.46 -0.27 8.35
C VAL A 131 15.02 -0.76 8.56
N LEU A 132 14.35 -0.25 9.59
CA LEU A 132 12.97 -0.64 9.89
C LEU A 132 11.99 -0.20 8.79
N SER A 133 12.11 1.04 8.28
CA SER A 133 11.25 1.54 7.20
C SER A 133 11.43 0.74 5.91
N ALA A 134 12.68 0.44 5.53
CA ALA A 134 12.98 -0.38 4.35
C ALA A 134 12.41 -1.79 4.47
N ALA A 135 12.47 -2.41 5.65
CA ALA A 135 11.92 -3.73 5.90
C ALA A 135 10.39 -3.75 5.88
N LEU A 136 9.75 -2.75 6.51
CA LEU A 136 8.29 -2.64 6.57
C LEU A 136 7.67 -2.35 5.21
N LEU A 137 8.30 -1.49 4.40
CA LEU A 137 7.74 -1.04 3.11
C LEU A 137 8.17 -1.90 1.92
N ALA A 138 9.10 -2.85 2.11
CA ALA A 138 9.65 -3.69 1.05
C ALA A 138 8.57 -4.29 0.12
N PRO A 139 8.76 -4.28 -1.21
CA PRO A 139 9.96 -3.85 -1.92
C PRO A 139 10.05 -2.34 -2.13
N VAL A 140 9.03 -1.58 -1.72
CA VAL A 140 9.01 -0.12 -1.87
C VAL A 140 9.97 0.46 -0.83
N ARG A 141 10.91 1.29 -1.28
CA ARG A 141 11.88 1.96 -0.38
C ARG A 141 11.42 3.35 0.07
N ASP A 142 10.43 3.85 -0.64
CA ASP A 142 9.90 5.19 -0.53
C ASP A 142 8.71 5.20 0.42
N GLU A 143 8.69 6.12 1.37
CA GLU A 143 7.51 6.33 2.23
C GLU A 143 6.30 6.77 1.38
N PRO A 144 5.08 6.37 1.76
CA PRO A 144 3.91 6.80 1.01
C PRO A 144 3.70 8.31 1.14
N ASP A 145 3.36 8.92 0.01
CA ASP A 145 3.02 10.34 -0.06
C ASP A 145 1.54 10.57 0.26
N LEU A 146 0.68 9.63 -0.16
CA LEU A 146 -0.78 9.65 -0.04
C LEU A 146 -1.28 8.27 0.39
N ALA A 147 -2.17 8.23 1.37
CA ALA A 147 -2.96 7.06 1.73
C ALA A 147 -4.44 7.33 1.44
N LEU A 148 -4.97 6.68 0.41
CA LEU A 148 -6.39 6.64 0.10
C LEU A 148 -7.05 5.51 0.89
N ILE A 149 -7.97 5.85 1.78
CA ILE A 149 -8.69 4.93 2.64
C ILE A 149 -10.14 4.86 2.17
N LEU A 150 -10.60 3.66 1.83
CA LEU A 150 -11.94 3.39 1.33
C LEU A 150 -12.84 2.86 2.44
N GLY A 151 -14.08 3.36 2.46
CA GLY A 151 -15.11 2.99 3.43
C GLY A 151 -15.46 4.15 4.36
N PRO A 152 -16.33 3.91 5.33
CA PRO A 152 -16.74 4.93 6.29
C PRO A 152 -15.53 5.51 7.04
N PRO A 153 -15.44 6.84 7.21
CA PRO A 153 -14.29 7.50 7.87
C PRO A 153 -14.38 7.44 9.41
N ASP A 154 -15.10 6.48 9.97
CA ASP A 154 -15.30 6.31 11.41
C ASP A 154 -14.31 5.33 12.06
N GLN A 155 -13.54 4.59 11.23
CA GLN A 155 -12.54 3.64 11.69
C GLN A 155 -11.24 3.75 10.89
N MET A 156 -10.11 3.80 11.59
CA MET A 156 -8.80 3.69 10.95
C MET A 156 -8.53 2.24 10.51
N PRO A 157 -7.86 2.04 9.37
CA PRO A 157 -7.55 0.69 8.90
C PRO A 157 -6.60 -0.03 9.87
N THR A 158 -6.86 -1.30 10.12
CA THR A 158 -6.03 -2.11 11.03
C THR A 158 -4.70 -2.52 10.39
N SER A 159 -4.64 -2.46 9.06
CA SER A 159 -3.48 -2.87 8.27
C SER A 159 -2.40 -1.81 8.18
N LEU A 160 -2.72 -0.52 8.37
CA LEU A 160 -1.79 0.58 8.22
C LEU A 160 -1.32 1.08 9.59
N VAL A 161 0.00 1.10 9.81
CA VAL A 161 0.61 1.56 11.06
C VAL A 161 1.77 2.48 10.75
N TRP A 162 2.84 1.94 10.16
CA TRP A 162 4.03 2.70 9.79
C TRP A 162 3.78 3.59 8.57
N GLU A 163 2.94 3.10 7.66
CA GLU A 163 2.60 3.72 6.38
C GLU A 163 1.89 5.08 6.56
N LEU A 164 1.33 5.36 7.73
CA LEU A 164 0.56 6.58 8.00
C LEU A 164 1.43 7.74 8.52
N ALA A 165 2.69 7.50 8.91
CA ALA A 165 3.47 8.47 9.68
C ALA A 165 3.65 9.85 9.00
N TYR A 166 3.82 9.85 7.68
CA TYR A 166 4.04 11.07 6.88
C TYR A 166 3.14 11.17 5.63
N SER A 167 2.18 10.25 5.52
CA SER A 167 1.23 10.21 4.41
C SER A 167 0.11 11.21 4.62
N GLU A 168 -0.27 11.91 3.56
CA GLU A 168 -1.56 12.61 3.55
C GLU A 168 -2.69 11.58 3.52
N LEU A 169 -3.73 11.82 4.31
CA LEU A 169 -4.88 10.91 4.38
C LEU A 169 -6.05 11.49 3.58
N VAL A 170 -6.60 10.67 2.69
CA VAL A 170 -7.85 10.93 1.97
C VAL A 170 -8.80 9.78 2.20
N PHE A 171 -10.00 10.09 2.65
CA PHE A 171 -11.06 9.10 2.89
C PHE A 171 -12.12 9.23 1.78
N LEU A 172 -12.50 8.09 1.20
CA LEU A 172 -13.63 8.00 0.29
C LEU A 172 -14.62 6.96 0.80
N ASP A 173 -15.85 7.38 1.09
CA ASP A 173 -16.93 6.49 1.52
C ASP A 173 -17.51 5.70 0.34
N ILE A 174 -16.69 4.80 -0.21
CA ILE A 174 -17.05 3.85 -1.25
C ILE A 174 -16.55 2.45 -0.86
N LYS A 175 -17.19 1.42 -1.40
CA LYS A 175 -16.76 0.04 -1.16
C LYS A 175 -15.56 -0.31 -2.03
N TRP A 176 -14.77 -1.28 -1.59
CA TRP A 176 -13.66 -1.83 -2.35
C TRP A 176 -14.06 -2.31 -3.76
N ALA A 177 -15.23 -2.94 -3.89
CA ALA A 177 -15.75 -3.41 -5.17
C ALA A 177 -15.98 -2.25 -6.16
N ASP A 178 -16.33 -1.07 -5.66
CA ASP A 178 -16.70 0.12 -6.45
C ASP A 178 -15.50 1.01 -6.80
N LEU A 179 -14.30 0.69 -6.29
CA LEU A 179 -13.08 1.42 -6.62
C LEU A 179 -12.88 1.46 -8.14
N GLN A 180 -12.50 2.62 -8.66
CA GLN A 180 -12.26 2.88 -10.09
C GLN A 180 -11.09 3.87 -10.21
N SER A 181 -10.50 3.97 -11.40
CA SER A 181 -9.42 4.93 -11.69
C SER A 181 -9.76 6.36 -11.28
N LEU A 182 -10.99 6.81 -11.58
CA LEU A 182 -11.45 8.16 -11.24
C LEU A 182 -11.38 8.46 -9.73
N HIS A 183 -11.63 7.47 -8.86
CA HIS A 183 -11.56 7.68 -7.41
C HIS A 183 -10.13 7.95 -6.94
N LEU A 184 -9.14 7.35 -7.58
CA LEU A 184 -7.72 7.62 -7.33
C LEU A 184 -7.35 9.01 -7.86
N GLU A 185 -7.80 9.37 -9.06
CA GLU A 185 -7.61 10.71 -9.64
C GLU A 185 -8.18 11.78 -8.69
N MET A 186 -9.40 11.59 -8.19
CA MET A 186 -10.04 12.48 -7.21
C MET A 186 -9.23 12.61 -5.92
N ALA A 187 -8.70 11.51 -5.39
CA ALA A 187 -7.90 11.52 -4.16
C ALA A 187 -6.56 12.25 -4.35
N ILE A 188 -5.95 12.07 -5.51
CA ILE A 188 -4.70 12.75 -5.88
C ILE A 188 -4.92 14.24 -6.11
N ASP A 189 -6.04 14.62 -6.74
CA ASP A 189 -6.41 16.02 -6.90
C ASP A 189 -6.65 16.72 -5.55
N ASP A 190 -7.26 16.04 -4.58
CA ASP A 190 -7.41 16.56 -3.22
C ASP A 190 -6.05 16.72 -2.52
N PHE A 191 -5.17 15.73 -2.67
CA PHE A 191 -3.78 15.80 -2.18
C PHE A 191 -3.03 17.03 -2.72
N ASN A 192 -3.08 17.26 -4.04
CA ASN A 192 -2.36 18.35 -4.69
C ASN A 192 -2.81 19.75 -4.24
N ARG A 193 -4.02 19.88 -3.67
CA ARG A 193 -4.51 21.16 -3.13
C ARG A 193 -3.97 21.48 -1.74
N ARG A 194 -3.39 20.51 -1.04
CA ARG A 194 -2.88 20.69 0.34
C ARG A 194 -1.41 21.11 0.34
N HIS A 195 -1.06 22.06 1.20
CA HIS A 195 0.34 22.46 1.41
C HIS A 195 0.99 21.55 2.46
N ARG A 196 1.92 20.69 2.05
CA ARG A 196 2.61 19.77 2.97
C ARG A 196 3.60 20.54 3.86
N ARG A 197 3.40 20.45 5.16
CA ARG A 197 4.36 20.87 6.19
C ARG A 197 4.96 19.61 6.80
N PHE A 198 6.09 19.14 6.29
CA PHE A 198 6.79 17.94 6.76
C PHE A 198 7.42 18.12 8.16
N GLY A 199 6.64 18.56 9.15
CA GLY A 199 7.12 18.95 10.48
C GLY A 199 7.95 20.24 10.50
N GLY A 200 8.10 20.94 9.37
CA GLY A 200 8.71 22.27 9.31
C GLY A 200 7.81 23.32 9.94
N LEU A 201 8.35 24.12 10.86
CA LEU A 201 7.71 25.34 11.31
C LEU A 201 7.91 26.39 10.21
N ASP A 202 6.87 26.67 9.43
CA ASP A 202 6.84 27.89 8.61
C ASP A 202 7.07 29.07 9.56
N SER A 203 8.23 29.73 9.43
CA SER A 203 8.56 31.01 10.10
C SER A 203 8.47 32.13 9.08
#